data_AF-A0A7Y0F0G0-F1
#
_entry.id   AF-A0A7Y0F0G0-F1
#
_cell.length_a   1.000
_cell.length_b   1.000
_cell.length_c   1.000
_cell.angle_alpha   90.00
_cell.angle_beta   90.00
_cell.angle_gamma   90.00
#
_symmetry.space_group_name_H-M   'P 1'
#
loop_
_entity.id
_entity.type
_entity.pdbx_description
1 polymer ?
#
loop_
_entity_poly.entity_id
_entity_poly.type
_entity_poly.pdbx_seq_one_letter_code
_entity_poly.pdbx_strand_id
1 'polypeptide(L)'
;MASDHPFVSEAHEGNPLFEWGLLAVVAVAAVVAAVGYTRAATAVLAVTALVCGLLRLALRRRSPFKVRSVAFDAFISFGLGIGLAVLDVSFEFMY
;
A
#
# COMPACT_ATOMS: atom_id res chain seq x y z
N MET A 1 23.21 28.78 26.81
CA MET A 1 22.55 28.63 25.50
C MET A 1 21.80 27.32 25.53
N ALA A 2 20.49 27.37 25.77
CA ALA A 2 19.65 26.19 25.70
C ALA A 2 19.59 25.75 24.24
N SER A 3 20.01 24.53 23.95
CA SER A 3 19.85 23.88 22.66
C SER A 3 18.37 23.57 22.48
N ASP A 4 17.63 24.51 21.89
CA ASP A 4 16.30 24.28 21.34
C ASP A 4 16.43 23.24 20.23
N HIS A 5 16.20 21.97 20.56
CA HIS A 5 15.90 20.98 19.53
C HIS A 5 14.61 21.45 18.85
N PRO A 6 14.63 21.78 17.54
CA PRO A 6 13.42 22.17 16.86
C PRO A 6 12.45 20.99 16.93
N PHE A 7 11.32 21.18 17.62
CA PHE A 7 10.23 20.22 17.64
C PHE A 7 9.62 20.12 16.25
N VAL A 8 10.20 19.26 15.42
CA VAL A 8 9.56 18.76 14.20
C VAL A 8 8.40 17.88 14.67
N SER A 9 7.18 18.32 14.39
CA SER A 9 5.95 17.60 14.73
C SER A 9 5.80 16.35 13.86
N GLU A 10 6.62 15.32 14.09
CA GLU A 10 6.37 13.97 13.53
C GLU A 10 5.12 13.32 14.14
N ALA A 11 4.62 13.85 15.26
CA ALA A 11 3.50 13.31 16.03
C ALA A 11 2.14 13.32 15.29
N HIS A 12 2.06 13.93 14.10
CA HIS A 12 0.86 13.97 13.26
C HIS A 12 1.07 13.39 11.84
N GLU A 13 2.25 12.82 11.56
CA GLU A 13 2.54 12.23 10.24
C GLU A 13 2.16 10.76 10.22
N GLY A 14 1.01 10.47 9.63
CA GLY A 14 0.51 9.11 9.44
C GLY A 14 -0.69 8.82 10.34
N ASN A 15 -1.80 8.32 9.77
CA ASN A 15 -2.91 7.81 10.57
C ASN A 15 -2.61 6.33 10.90
N PRO A 16 -2.29 5.99 12.16
CA PRO A 16 -1.92 4.64 12.54
C PRO A 16 -3.00 3.63 12.15
N LEU A 17 -4.28 4.00 12.22
CA LEU A 17 -5.38 3.09 11.87
C LEU A 17 -5.32 2.60 10.42
N PHE A 18 -4.88 3.46 9.50
CA PHE A 18 -4.78 3.09 8.09
C PHE A 18 -3.58 2.15 7.84
N GLU A 19 -2.44 2.40 8.50
CA GLU A 19 -1.26 1.54 8.41
C GLU A 19 -1.53 0.15 8.98
N TRP A 20 -2.18 0.07 10.15
CA TRP A 20 -2.60 -1.19 10.76
C TRP A 20 -3.66 -1.91 9.92
N GLY A 21 -4.57 -1.18 9.29
CA GLY A 21 -5.56 -1.73 8.35
C GLY A 21 -4.89 -2.37 7.14
N LEU A 22 -3.94 -1.67 6.52
CA LEU A 22 -3.18 -2.20 5.38
C LEU A 22 -2.36 -3.42 5.79
N LEU A 23 -1.70 -3.38 6.95
CA LEU A 23 -0.97 -4.52 7.49
C LEU A 23 -1.88 -5.74 7.68
N ALA A 24 -3.08 -5.56 8.22
CA ALA A 24 -4.05 -6.64 8.40
C ALA A 24 -4.45 -7.26 7.05
N VAL A 25 -4.69 -6.46 6.01
CA VAL A 25 -4.99 -6.96 4.66
C VAL A 25 -3.85 -7.81 4.11
N VAL A 26 -2.60 -7.34 4.24
CA VAL A 26 -1.41 -8.08 3.79
C VAL A 26 -1.25 -9.38 4.58
N ALA A 27 -1.47 -9.36 5.89
CA ALA A 27 -1.42 -10.55 6.72
C ALA A 27 -2.48 -11.59 6.31
N VAL A 28 -3.71 -11.16 6.06
CA VAL A 28 -4.78 -12.04 5.54
C VAL A 28 -4.39 -12.62 4.19
N ALA A 29 -3.89 -11.79 3.26
CA ALA A 29 -3.44 -12.28 1.96
C ALA A 29 -2.32 -13.33 2.09
N ALA A 30 -1.37 -13.14 3.01
CA ALA A 30 -0.32 -14.11 3.27
C ALA A 30 -0.88 -15.45 3.80
N VAL A 31 -1.86 -15.42 4.70
CA VAL A 31 -2.53 -16.64 5.19
C VAL A 31 -3.28 -17.33 4.05
N VAL A 32 -4.02 -16.58 3.22
CA VAL A 32 -4.75 -17.13 2.07
C VAL A 32 -3.80 -17.79 1.08
N ALA A 33 -2.64 -17.17 0.82
CA ALA A 33 -1.60 -17.76 -0.01
C ALA A 33 -1.03 -19.06 0.61
N ALA A 34 -0.82 -19.09 1.92
CA ALA A 34 -0.30 -20.27 2.62
C ALA A 34 -1.26 -21.48 2.58
N VAL A 35 -2.57 -21.25 2.48
CA VAL A 35 -3.59 -22.31 2.34
C VAL A 35 -3.75 -22.80 0.89
N GLY A 36 -3.00 -22.23 -0.06
CA GLY A 36 -2.98 -22.66 -1.47
C GLY A 36 -3.86 -21.82 -2.40
N TYR A 37 -4.52 -20.78 -1.89
CA TYR A 37 -5.31 -19.84 -2.70
C TYR A 37 -4.46 -18.67 -3.21
N THR A 38 -3.30 -18.98 -3.79
CA THR A 38 -2.29 -17.98 -4.20
C THR A 38 -2.85 -16.96 -5.18
N ARG A 39 -3.70 -17.37 -6.13
CA ARG A 39 -4.35 -16.45 -7.09
C ARG A 39 -5.30 -15.45 -6.42
N ALA A 40 -6.07 -15.90 -5.43
CA ALA A 40 -6.95 -15.01 -4.67
C ALA A 40 -6.11 -14.02 -3.83
N ALA A 41 -5.03 -14.49 -3.22
CA ALA A 41 -4.12 -13.64 -2.45
C ALA A 41 -3.45 -12.57 -3.32
N THR A 42 -2.94 -12.93 -4.50
CA THR A 42 -2.32 -11.97 -5.43
C THR A 42 -3.33 -10.96 -5.95
N ALA A 43 -4.56 -11.38 -6.28
CA ALA A 43 -5.63 -10.48 -6.69
C ALA A 43 -5.98 -9.47 -5.58
N VAL A 44 -6.11 -9.91 -4.32
CA VAL A 44 -6.36 -9.03 -3.17
C VAL A 44 -5.23 -8.02 -3.00
N LEU A 45 -3.97 -8.43 -3.10
CA LEU A 45 -2.82 -7.53 -3.01
C LEU A 45 -2.78 -6.53 -4.17
N ALA A 46 -3.09 -6.98 -5.39
CA ALA A 46 -3.14 -6.12 -6.57
C ALA A 46 -4.19 -5.02 -6.42
N VAL A 47 -5.42 -5.40 -6.04
CA VAL A 47 -6.52 -4.46 -5.80
C VAL A 47 -6.17 -3.50 -4.67
N THR A 48 -5.60 -4.02 -3.57
CA THR A 48 -5.21 -3.20 -2.42
C THR A 48 -4.16 -2.15 -2.82
N ALA A 49 -3.16 -2.53 -3.61
CA ALA A 49 -2.14 -1.61 -4.12
C ALA A 49 -2.76 -0.53 -5.01
N LEU A 50 -3.64 -0.88 -5.95
CA LEU A 50 -4.32 0.09 -6.80
C LEU A 50 -5.18 1.07 -6.00
N VAL A 51 -5.97 0.56 -5.05
CA VAL A 51 -6.81 1.37 -4.17
C VAL A 51 -5.94 2.30 -3.33
N CYS A 52 -4.82 1.84 -2.77
CA CYS A 52 -3.90 2.69 -2.02
C CYS A 52 -3.31 3.81 -2.88
N GLY A 53 -2.90 3.50 -4.12
CA GLY A 53 -2.42 4.49 -5.07
C GLY A 53 -3.47 5.54 -5.43
N LEU A 54 -4.72 5.12 -5.68
CA LEU A 54 -5.85 6.00 -5.94
C LEU A 54 -6.18 6.88 -4.73
N LEU A 55 -6.23 6.29 -3.53
CA LEU A 55 -6.51 7.01 -2.29
C LEU A 55 -5.42 8.06 -2.03
N ARG A 56 -4.16 7.74 -2.36
CA ARG A 56 -3.03 8.67 -2.25
C ARG A 56 -3.16 9.85 -3.22
N LEU A 57 -3.58 9.59 -4.46
CA LEU A 57 -3.87 10.63 -5.45
C LEU A 57 -5.09 11.49 -5.10
N ALA A 58 -6.11 10.91 -4.46
CA ALA A 58 -7.33 11.60 -4.06
C ALA A 58 -7.11 12.50 -2.83
N LEU A 59 -6.43 11.99 -1.79
CA LEU A 59 -6.23 12.76 -0.56
C LEU A 59 -5.04 13.73 -0.61
N ARG A 60 -4.04 13.54 -1.49
CA ARG A 60 -2.83 14.38 -1.67
C ARG A 60 -2.24 14.90 -0.35
N ARG A 61 -2.65 16.11 0.10
CA ARG A 61 -2.15 16.81 1.30
C ARG A 61 -2.84 16.39 2.61
N ARG A 62 -4.00 15.74 2.55
CA ARG A 62 -4.67 15.12 3.72
C ARG A 62 -4.42 13.61 3.78
N SER A 63 -3.52 13.08 2.95
CA SER A 63 -3.33 11.64 2.91
C SER A 63 -2.84 11.15 4.27
N PRO A 64 -3.41 10.07 4.82
CA PRO A 64 -3.05 9.50 6.12
C PRO A 64 -1.64 8.88 6.14
N PHE A 65 -0.80 9.20 5.18
CA PHE A 65 0.51 8.63 5.02
C PHE A 65 1.58 9.68 5.29
N LYS A 66 2.70 9.25 5.87
CA LYS A 66 3.90 10.07 6.11
C LYS A 66 4.28 10.87 4.86
N VAL A 67 4.76 12.11 5.06
CA VAL A 67 5.01 13.11 4.00
C VAL A 67 6.21 12.70 3.14
N ARG A 68 5.99 11.72 2.25
CA ARG A 68 6.86 11.35 1.12
C ARG A 68 6.12 11.67 -0.18
N SER A 69 6.87 11.90 -1.26
CA SER A 69 6.32 12.29 -2.58
C SER A 69 5.10 11.46 -2.98
N VAL A 70 3.95 12.13 -3.06
CA VAL A 70 2.65 11.54 -3.44
C VAL A 70 2.74 10.84 -4.80
N ALA A 71 3.46 11.45 -5.75
CA ALA A 71 3.63 10.91 -7.09
C ALA A 71 4.47 9.62 -7.07
N PHE A 72 5.53 9.58 -6.27
CA PHE A 72 6.37 8.39 -6.13
C PHE A 72 5.59 7.21 -5.53
N ASP A 73 4.83 7.45 -4.47
CA ASP A 73 4.09 6.37 -3.82
C ASP A 73 2.94 5.84 -4.67
N ALA A 74 2.23 6.74 -5.36
CA ALA A 74 1.24 6.35 -6.35
C ALA A 74 1.89 5.51 -7.46
N PHE A 75 3.06 5.92 -7.98
CA PHE A 75 3.78 5.16 -9.01
C PHE A 75 4.12 3.74 -8.56
N ILE A 76 4.66 3.56 -7.36
CA ILE A 76 4.96 2.22 -6.82
C ILE A 76 3.69 1.39 -6.64
N SER A 77 2.63 2.00 -6.11
CA SER A 77 1.33 1.35 -5.89
C SER A 77 0.71 0.85 -7.20
N PHE A 78 0.69 1.69 -8.24
CA PHE A 78 0.20 1.30 -9.56
C PHE A 78 1.12 0.28 -10.23
N GLY A 79 2.44 0.45 -10.14
CA GLY A 79 3.41 -0.51 -10.68
C GLY A 79 3.26 -1.90 -10.07
N LEU A 80 3.11 -1.99 -8.75
CA LEU A 80 2.88 -3.25 -8.05
C LEU A 80 1.51 -3.85 -8.41
N GLY A 81 0.45 -3.04 -8.38
CA GLY A 81 -0.91 -3.50 -8.67
C GLY A 81 -1.08 -4.01 -10.10
N ILE A 82 -0.59 -3.25 -11.08
CA ILE A 82 -0.62 -3.65 -12.50
C ILE A 82 0.30 -4.84 -12.72
N GLY A 83 1.51 -4.83 -12.14
CA GLY A 83 2.46 -5.95 -12.27
C GLY A 83 1.88 -7.27 -11.77
N LEU A 84 1.24 -7.27 -10.60
CA LEU A 84 0.56 -8.45 -10.06
C LEU A 84 -0.62 -8.91 -10.92
N ALA A 85 -1.41 -7.98 -11.45
CA ALA A 85 -2.52 -8.32 -12.35
C ALA A 85 -2.03 -8.97 -13.65
N VAL A 86 -0.96 -8.43 -14.25
CA VAL A 86 -0.33 -9.00 -15.45
C VAL A 86 0.21 -10.40 -15.16
N LEU A 87 0.84 -10.61 -14.01
CA LEU A 87 1.33 -11.92 -13.60
C LEU A 87 0.19 -12.94 -13.47
N ASP A 88 -0.92 -12.58 -12.81
CA ASP A 88 -2.06 -13.49 -12.65
C ASP A 88 -2.70 -13.85 -14.00
N VAL A 89 -2.89 -12.88 -14.89
CA VAL A 89 -3.38 -13.11 -16.27
C VAL A 89 -2.40 -13.98 -17.06
N SER A 90 -1.09 -13.81 -16.86
CA SER A 90 -0.09 -14.64 -17.54
C SER A 90 -0.17 -16.11 -17.10
N PHE A 91 -0.43 -16.36 -15.81
CA PHE A 91 -0.68 -17.72 -15.31
C PHE A 91 -1.95 -18.32 -15.91
N GLU A 92 -3.01 -17.52 -16.07
CA GLU A 92 -4.25 -17.97 -16.71
C GLU A 92 -4.07 -18.30 -18.19
N PHE A 93 -3.23 -17.56 -18.90
CA PHE A 93 -2.97 -17.81 -20.31
C PHE A 93 -2.06 -19.03 -20.55
N MET A 94 -1.18 -19.37 -19.59
CA MET A 94 -0.20 -20.44 -19.72
C MET A 94 -0.75 -21.83 -19.34
N TYR A 95 -1.86 -21.91 -18.61
CA TYR A 95 -2.49 -23.15 -18.14
C TYR A 95 -3.82 -23.41 -18.83
#